data_AF-A0A0Q5C3B5-F1
#
_entry.id   AF-A0A0Q5C3B5-F1
#
_cell.length_a   1.000
_cell.length_b   1.000
_cell.length_c   1.000
_cell.angle_alpha   90.00
_cell.angle_beta   90.00
_cell.angle_gamma   90.00
#
_symmetry.space_group_name_H-M   'P 1'
#
loop_
_entity.id
_entity.type
_entity.pdbx_description
1 polymer ?
#
loop_
_entity_poly.entity_id
_entity_poly.type
_entity_poly.pdbx_seq_one_letter_code
_entity_poly.pdbx_strand_id
1 'polypeptide(L)'
;MSPNTVVRIVLQVFALFSLGFWGYLAWPFPFPSLFFVIGAPLFAAVVWWLFRSPRGPLKTDPLGRAIVEIAVMGSAAYAWFSLGYPLVAAVFAVVALGSGIIHFRRELRAAE
;
A
#
# COMPACT_ATOMS: atom_id res chain seq x y z
N MET A 1 10.71 11.47 14.60
CA MET A 1 9.67 10.89 13.72
C MET A 1 8.30 11.29 14.24
N SER A 2 7.40 11.78 13.40
CA SER A 2 6.01 12.03 13.85
C SER A 2 5.29 10.70 14.07
N PRO A 3 4.32 10.59 15.01
CA PRO A 3 3.58 9.33 15.24
C PRO A 3 2.95 8.75 13.96
N ASN A 4 2.41 9.61 13.09
CA ASN A 4 1.85 9.20 11.80
C ASN A 4 2.89 8.56 10.87
N THR A 5 4.15 9.02 10.92
CA THR A 5 5.23 8.42 10.12
C THR A 5 5.45 6.96 10.48
N VAL A 6 5.40 6.62 11.77
CA VAL A 6 5.53 5.23 12.24
C VAL A 6 4.36 4.39 11.74
N VAL A 7 3.13 4.90 11.89
CA VAL A 7 1.92 4.23 11.38
C VAL A 7 2.03 3.95 9.89
N ARG A 8 2.50 4.91 9.09
CA ARG A 8 2.70 4.70 7.65
C ARG A 8 3.73 3.64 7.32
N ILE A 9 4.82 3.55 8.06
CA ILE A 9 5.83 2.52 7.84
C ILE A 9 5.21 1.15 8.13
N VAL A 10 4.49 1.02 9.24
CA VAL A 10 3.77 -0.21 9.60
C VAL A 10 2.76 -0.60 8.51
N LEU A 11 1.97 0.36 8.02
CA LEU A 11 1.00 0.13 6.95
C LEU A 11 1.68 -0.33 5.64
N GLN A 12 2.82 0.26 5.27
CA GLN A 12 3.56 -0.14 4.07
C GLN A 12 4.11 -1.57 4.19
N VAL A 13 4.74 -1.90 5.32
CA VAL A 13 5.26 -3.25 5.57
C VAL A 13 4.12 -4.26 5.57
N PHE A 14 3.01 -3.94 6.23
CA PHE A 14 1.82 -4.79 6.25
C PHE A 14 1.21 -4.95 4.84
N ALA A 15 1.17 -3.89 4.03
CA ALA A 15 0.67 -3.97 2.66
C ALA A 15 1.49 -4.93 1.81
N LEU A 16 2.83 -4.81 1.85
CA LEU A 16 3.73 -5.72 1.14
C LEU A 16 3.59 -7.17 1.61
N PHE A 17 3.53 -7.38 2.92
CA PHE A 17 3.27 -8.70 3.51
C PHE A 17 1.93 -9.27 3.01
N SER A 18 0.86 -8.47 3.05
CA SER A 18 -0.49 -8.87 2.64
C SER A 18 -0.53 -9.32 1.18
N LEU A 19 0.17 -8.61 0.29
CA LEU A 19 0.24 -8.96 -1.13
C LEU A 19 1.03 -10.25 -1.37
N GLY A 20 2.14 -10.47 -0.67
CA GLY A 20 2.90 -11.72 -0.75
C GLY A 20 2.10 -12.90 -0.20
N PHE A 21 1.43 -12.71 0.94
CA PHE A 21 0.58 -13.72 1.57
C PHE A 21 -0.63 -14.08 0.71
N TRP A 22 -1.25 -13.07 0.10
CA TRP A 22 -2.30 -13.26 -0.91
C TRP A 22 -1.80 -14.02 -2.13
N GLY A 23 -0.61 -13.68 -2.64
CA GLY A 23 0.01 -14.40 -3.75
C GLY A 23 0.20 -15.90 -3.45
N TYR A 24 0.46 -16.25 -2.19
CA TYR A 24 0.58 -17.63 -1.76
C TYR A 24 -0.77 -18.33 -1.68
N LEU A 25 -1.74 -17.73 -0.97
CA LEU A 25 -3.01 -18.38 -0.63
C LEU A 25 -4.07 -18.32 -1.74
N ALA A 26 -4.07 -17.29 -2.57
CA ALA A 26 -5.11 -17.09 -3.59
C ALA A 26 -4.88 -17.90 -4.87
N TRP A 27 -3.70 -18.52 -5.03
CA TRP A 27 -3.28 -19.14 -6.28
C TRP A 27 -2.75 -20.56 -6.07
N PRO A 28 -2.95 -21.47 -7.04
CA PRO A 28 -2.44 -22.84 -6.94
C PRO A 28 -0.91 -22.90 -7.02
N PHE A 29 -0.33 -23.81 -6.25
CA PHE A 29 1.11 -24.05 -6.16
C PHE A 29 1.54 -25.14 -7.17
N PRO A 30 2.74 -25.08 -7.78
CA PRO A 30 3.77 -24.03 -7.64
C PRO A 30 3.52 -22.79 -8.51
N PHE A 31 2.91 -22.96 -9.68
CA PHE A 31 2.60 -21.87 -10.60
C PHE A 31 1.09 -21.74 -10.76
N PRO A 32 0.51 -20.53 -10.62
CA PRO A 32 1.15 -19.20 -10.62
C PRO A 32 1.49 -18.62 -9.23
N SER A 33 1.29 -19.35 -8.13
CA SER A 33 1.51 -18.85 -6.76
C SER A 33 2.90 -18.22 -6.55
N LEU A 34 3.98 -18.89 -6.94
CA LEU A 34 5.35 -18.36 -6.84
C LEU A 34 5.54 -17.00 -7.53
N PHE A 35 4.89 -16.81 -8.67
CA PHE A 35 4.95 -15.53 -9.39
C PHE A 35 4.25 -14.42 -8.59
N PHE A 36 3.09 -14.68 -7.99
CA PHE A 36 2.37 -13.65 -7.24
C PHE A 36 2.96 -13.37 -5.86
N VAL A 37 3.51 -14.38 -5.18
CA VAL A 37 4.19 -14.22 -3.88
C VAL A 37 5.30 -13.16 -3.95
N ILE A 38 6.05 -13.14 -5.04
CA ILE A 38 7.17 -12.23 -5.24
C ILE A 38 6.74 -11.02 -6.09
N GLY A 39 6.04 -11.28 -7.19
CA GLY A 39 5.66 -10.28 -8.19
C GLY A 39 4.71 -9.22 -7.65
N ALA A 40 3.69 -9.59 -6.86
CA ALA A 40 2.74 -8.62 -6.30
C ALA A 40 3.40 -7.62 -5.34
N PRO A 41 4.16 -8.05 -4.30
CA PRO A 41 4.84 -7.10 -3.43
C PRO A 41 5.96 -6.32 -4.14
N LEU A 42 6.72 -6.94 -5.04
CA LEU A 42 7.74 -6.21 -5.81
C LEU A 42 7.11 -5.14 -6.70
N PHE A 43 6.03 -5.47 -7.41
CA PHE A 43 5.32 -4.50 -8.24
C PHE A 43 4.81 -3.33 -7.40
N ALA A 44 4.17 -3.60 -6.26
CA ALA A 44 3.72 -2.56 -5.35
C ALA A 44 4.89 -1.69 -4.84
N ALA A 45 6.03 -2.29 -4.48
CA ALA A 45 7.21 -1.57 -4.03
C ALA A 45 7.81 -0.68 -5.13
N VAL A 46 7.88 -1.18 -6.36
CA VAL A 46 8.38 -0.41 -7.53
C VAL A 46 7.45 0.74 -7.85
N VAL A 47 6.13 0.51 -7.91
CA VAL A 47 5.15 1.58 -8.13
C VAL A 47 5.24 2.64 -7.03
N TRP A 48 5.36 2.23 -5.77
CA TRP A 48 5.54 3.16 -4.67
C TRP A 48 6.83 3.96 -4.79
N TRP A 49 7.94 3.30 -5.12
CA TRP A 49 9.24 3.95 -5.31
C TRP A 49 9.22 4.95 -6.47
N LEU A 50 8.57 4.62 -7.58
CA LEU A 50 8.50 5.47 -8.76
C LEU A 50 7.77 6.79 -8.47
N PHE A 51 6.57 6.71 -7.89
CA PHE A 51 5.66 7.86 -7.81
C PHE A 51 5.71 8.60 -6.47
N ARG A 52 6.04 7.90 -5.37
CA ARG A 52 5.83 8.39 -4.00
C ARG A 52 7.13 8.58 -3.22
N SER A 53 8.25 8.03 -3.71
CA SER A 53 9.56 8.23 -3.09
C SER A 53 10.12 9.62 -3.42
N PRO A 54 10.75 10.31 -2.44
CA PRO A 54 11.50 11.54 -2.70
C PRO A 54 12.67 11.35 -3.70
N ARG A 55 13.17 10.12 -3.80
CA ARG A 55 14.24 9.71 -4.73
C ARG A 55 13.69 9.06 -6.00
N GLY A 56 12.37 9.02 -6.16
CA GLY A 56 11.72 8.46 -7.34
C GLY A 56 12.04 9.33 -8.57
N PRO A 57 12.19 8.72 -9.75
CA PRO A 57 12.47 9.47 -10.98
C PRO A 57 11.27 10.30 -11.45
N LEU A 58 10.04 9.96 -11.03
CA LEU A 58 8.82 10.66 -11.46
C LEU A 58 8.46 11.77 -10.47
N LYS A 59 8.41 13.01 -10.99
CA LYS A 59 7.92 14.17 -10.23
C LYS A 59 6.40 14.19 -10.27
N THR A 60 5.79 13.52 -9.31
CA THR A 60 4.33 13.41 -9.20
C THR A 60 3.75 14.52 -8.33
N ASP A 61 2.65 15.11 -8.79
CA ASP A 61 1.84 16.04 -8.03
C ASP A 61 1.23 15.36 -6.77
N PRO A 62 0.75 16.14 -5.78
CA PRO A 62 0.15 15.56 -4.57
C PRO A 62 -1.01 14.61 -4.85
N LEU A 63 -1.80 14.87 -5.91
CA LEU A 63 -2.91 14.01 -6.29
C LEU A 63 -2.43 12.66 -6.83
N GLY A 64 -1.45 12.63 -7.75
CA GLY A 64 -0.90 11.38 -8.25
C GLY A 64 -0.25 10.52 -7.16
N ARG A 65 0.43 11.15 -6.18
CA ARG A 65 0.94 10.45 -4.98
C ARG A 65 -0.19 9.81 -4.15
N ALA A 66 -1.29 10.53 -3.96
CA ALA A 66 -2.45 10.03 -3.23
C ALA A 66 -3.13 8.85 -3.96
N ILE A 67 -3.26 8.92 -5.29
CA ILE A 67 -3.83 7.84 -6.09
C ILE A 67 -3.01 6.56 -5.95
N VAL A 68 -1.68 6.64 -6.08
CA VAL A 68 -0.80 5.48 -5.93
C VAL A 68 -0.87 4.90 -4.53
N GLU A 69 -0.94 5.76 -3.51
CA GLU A 69 -1.11 5.31 -2.14
C GLU A 69 -2.41 4.57 -1.92
N ILE A 70 -3.53 5.10 -2.42
CA ILE A 70 -4.83 4.45 -2.35
C ILE A 70 -4.81 3.14 -3.12
N ALA A 71 -4.15 3.06 -4.28
CA ALA A 71 -4.05 1.84 -5.06
C ALA A 71 -3.28 0.74 -4.32
N VAL A 72 -2.14 1.07 -3.71
CA VAL A 72 -1.28 0.11 -2.99
C VAL A 72 -1.91 -0.31 -1.66
N MET A 73 -2.50 0.61 -0.91
CA MET A 73 -3.20 0.28 0.34
C MET A 73 -4.53 -0.44 0.03
N GLY A 74 -5.24 0.01 -1.00
CA GLY A 74 -6.49 -0.62 -1.46
C GLY A 74 -6.28 -2.06 -1.91
N SER A 75 -5.18 -2.37 -2.60
CA SER A 75 -4.87 -3.74 -3.01
C SER A 75 -4.57 -4.64 -1.82
N ALA A 76 -3.90 -4.15 -0.77
CA ALA A 76 -3.72 -4.89 0.47
C ALA A 76 -5.03 -5.13 1.23
N ALA A 77 -5.94 -4.14 1.28
CA ALA A 77 -7.27 -4.33 1.84
C ALA A 77 -8.07 -5.37 1.03
N TYR A 78 -8.03 -5.27 -0.30
CA TYR A 78 -8.67 -6.21 -1.21
C TYR A 78 -8.13 -7.64 -1.04
N ALA A 79 -6.81 -7.79 -0.86
CA ALA A 79 -6.19 -9.08 -0.61
C ALA A 79 -6.85 -9.80 0.58
N TRP A 80 -6.95 -9.14 1.74
CA TRP A 80 -7.61 -9.72 2.92
C TRP A 80 -9.09 -10.00 2.72
N PHE A 81 -9.80 -9.10 2.02
CA PHE A 81 -11.20 -9.31 1.69
C PHE A 81 -11.39 -10.57 0.83
N SER A 82 -10.57 -10.74 -0.20
CA SER A 82 -10.61 -11.90 -1.10
C SER A 82 -10.23 -13.22 -0.42
N LEU A 83 -9.41 -13.17 0.64
CA LEU A 83 -9.05 -14.32 1.46
C LEU A 83 -10.13 -14.69 2.49
N GLY A 84 -11.26 -13.97 2.53
CA GLY A 84 -12.35 -14.25 3.46
C GLY A 84 -12.20 -13.60 4.85
N TYR A 85 -11.29 -12.63 5.01
CA TYR A 85 -11.06 -11.90 6.26
C TYR A 85 -11.51 -10.42 6.15
N PRO A 86 -12.82 -10.14 6.00
CA PRO A 86 -13.32 -8.79 5.77
C PRO A 86 -13.06 -7.83 6.95
N LEU A 87 -12.99 -8.35 8.18
CA LEU A 87 -12.67 -7.53 9.35
C LEU A 87 -11.24 -6.98 9.27
N VAL A 88 -10.27 -7.80 8.85
CA VAL A 88 -8.88 -7.37 8.67
C VAL A 88 -8.79 -6.32 7.57
N ALA A 89 -9.48 -6.55 6.45
CA ALA A 89 -9.58 -5.60 5.35
C ALA A 89 -10.15 -4.24 5.80
N ALA A 90 -11.26 -4.25 6.56
CA ALA A 90 -11.92 -3.04 7.04
C ALA A 90 -11.05 -2.25 8.02
N VAL A 91 -10.46 -2.91 9.03
CA VAL A 91 -9.57 -2.26 9.99
C VAL A 91 -8.37 -1.65 9.29
N PHE A 92 -7.73 -2.40 8.39
CA PHE A 92 -6.60 -1.90 7.63
C PHE A 92 -6.98 -0.70 6.76
N ALA A 93 -8.10 -0.78 6.02
CA ALA A 93 -8.57 0.31 5.17
C ALA A 93 -8.84 1.59 5.97
N VAL A 94 -9.50 1.49 7.13
CA VAL A 94 -9.79 2.64 8.00
C VAL A 94 -8.51 3.30 8.51
N VAL A 95 -7.54 2.51 8.98
CA VAL A 95 -6.25 3.04 9.47
C VAL A 95 -5.45 3.66 8.32
N ALA A 96 -5.43 3.02 7.14
CA ALA A 96 -4.76 3.52 5.95
C ALA A 96 -5.35 4.85 5.47
N LEU A 97 -6.67 4.94 5.36
CA LEU A 97 -7.37 6.17 4.97
C LEU A 97 -7.13 7.29 5.98
N GLY A 98 -7.27 7.01 7.28
CA GLY A 98 -7.02 7.99 8.34
C GLY A 98 -5.58 8.53 8.29
N SER A 99 -4.60 7.63 8.14
CA SER A 99 -3.20 8.02 8.01
C SER A 99 -2.92 8.81 6.73
N GLY A 100 -3.54 8.45 5.61
CA GLY A 100 -3.41 9.11 4.32
C GLY A 100 -3.98 10.53 4.33
N ILE A 101 -5.17 10.73 4.92
CA ILE A 101 -5.81 12.04 5.04
C ILE A 101 -4.92 13.00 5.85
N ILE A 102 -4.37 12.55 6.97
CA ILE A 102 -3.48 13.37 7.80
C ILE A 102 -2.23 13.80 7.01
N HIS A 103 -1.66 12.90 6.20
CA HIS A 103 -0.50 13.22 5.40
C HIS A 103 -0.83 14.19 4.27
N PHE A 104 -1.89 13.93 3.51
CA PHE A 104 -2.33 14.79 2.41
C PHE A 104 -2.61 16.22 2.87
N ARG A 105 -3.27 16.40 4.03
CA ARG A 105 -3.49 17.71 4.64
C ARG A 105 -2.19 18.46 4.97
N ARG A 106 -1.14 17.73 5.35
CA ARG A 106 0.19 18.33 5.63
C ARG A 106 0.90 18.73 4.35
N GLU A 107 0.78 17.94 3.29
CA GLU A 107 1.35 18.26 1.98
C GLU A 107 0.70 19.51 1.38
N LEU A 108 -0.62 19.67 1.49
CA LEU A 108 -1.32 20.87 1.01
C LEU A 108 -0.86 22.14 1.75
N ARG A 109 -0.76 22.10 3.08
CA ARG A 109 -0.29 23.24 3.88
C ARG A 109 1.16 23.65 3.62
N ALA A 110 1.99 22.72 3.13
CA ALA A 110 3.39 23.00 2.81
C ALA A 110 3.56 23.59 1.40
N ALA A 111 2.49 23.60 0.59
CA ALA A 111 2.47 24.17 -0.75
C ALA A 111 1.90 25.61 -0.79
N GLU A 112 1.32 26.07 0.32
CA GLU A 112 0.92 27.47 0.60
C GLU A 112 2.11 28.27 1.15
#